data_AF-A0A1Y3EVR8-F1
#
_entry.id   AF-A0A1Y3EVR8-F1
#
_cell.length_a   1.000
_cell.length_b   1.000
_cell.length_c   1.000
_cell.angle_alpha   90.00
_cell.angle_beta   90.00
_cell.angle_gamma   90.00
#
_symmetry.space_group_name_H-M   'P 1'
#
loop_
_entity.id
_entity.type
_entity.pdbx_description
1 polymer ?
#
loop_
_entity_poly.entity_id
_entity_poly.type
_entity_poly.pdbx_seq_one_letter_code
_entity_poly.pdbx_strand_id
1 'polypeptide(L)'
;MNSRDRLTLDEAVFAEKRQVTFLWLSGQLNVHVNKAKELLKQYYIDHLSEKNITAVFYLSGYKYLGVHRVNWILRIFHAREEHLDLLKSHLDEILSCHIYSVQCCPLKDICGLFASDMQSVMPSNEY
;
A
#
# COMPACT_ATOMS: atom_id res chain seq x y z
N MET A 1 -10.66 -14.50 -0.96
CA MET A 1 -9.64 -14.68 0.09
C MET A 1 -10.01 -15.88 0.94
N ASN A 2 -9.07 -16.77 1.25
CA ASN A 2 -9.36 -17.96 2.07
C ASN A 2 -9.38 -17.58 3.56
N SER A 3 -10.06 -18.37 4.39
CA SER A 3 -10.24 -18.07 5.82
C SER A 3 -8.91 -17.95 6.58
N ARG A 4 -7.87 -18.69 6.18
CA ARG A 4 -6.54 -18.62 6.77
C ARG A 4 -5.85 -17.28 6.49
N ASP A 5 -5.85 -16.84 5.24
CA ASP A 5 -5.22 -15.58 4.83
C ASP A 5 -5.87 -14.38 5.53
N ARG A 6 -7.21 -14.43 5.66
CA ARG A 6 -7.97 -13.43 6.39
C ARG A 6 -7.57 -13.37 7.87
N LEU A 7 -7.46 -14.53 8.52
CA LEU A 7 -7.11 -14.60 9.94
C LEU A 7 -5.70 -14.06 10.20
N THR A 8 -4.74 -14.38 9.32
CA THR A 8 -3.38 -13.80 9.38
C THR A 8 -3.39 -12.27 9.22
N LEU A 9 -4.23 -11.74 8.33
CA LEU A 9 -4.41 -10.31 8.17
C LEU A 9 -5.06 -9.66 9.39
N ASP A 10 -6.09 -10.29 9.97
CA ASP A 10 -6.78 -9.78 11.15
C ASP A 10 -5.85 -9.74 12.37
N GLU A 11 -5.04 -10.79 12.59
CA GLU A 11 -4.01 -10.82 13.64
C GLU A 11 -3.00 -9.68 13.45
N ALA A 12 -2.47 -9.52 12.23
CA ALA A 12 -1.49 -8.47 11.96
C ALA A 12 -2.08 -7.06 12.10
N VAL A 13 -3.27 -6.82 11.54
CA VAL A 13 -3.89 -5.50 11.49
C VAL A 13 -4.43 -5.08 12.85
N PHE A 14 -5.14 -5.96 13.56
CA PHE A 14 -5.86 -5.59 14.79
C PHE A 14 -5.13 -6.00 16.07
N ALA A 15 -4.54 -7.21 16.12
CA ALA A 15 -3.87 -7.69 17.33
C ALA A 15 -2.46 -7.09 17.47
N GLU A 16 -1.65 -7.19 16.41
CA GLU A 16 -0.30 -6.61 16.38
C GLU A 16 -0.30 -5.09 16.14
N LYS A 17 -1.42 -4.53 15.65
CA LYS A 17 -1.53 -3.15 15.18
C LYS A 17 -0.45 -2.80 14.15
N ARG A 18 -0.07 -3.80 13.34
CA ARG A 18 0.95 -3.68 12.31
C ARG A 18 0.39 -2.92 11.12
N GLN A 19 1.27 -2.17 10.48
CA GLN A 19 1.04 -1.69 9.13
C GLN A 19 1.36 -2.78 8.11
N VAL A 20 0.33 -3.38 7.54
CA VAL A 20 0.50 -4.51 6.62
C VAL A 20 0.76 -3.99 5.21
N THR A 21 1.99 -4.15 4.70
CA THR A 21 2.35 -3.83 3.31
C THR A 21 2.18 -5.06 2.40
N PHE A 22 2.05 -4.84 1.08
CA PHE A 22 1.99 -5.97 0.14
C PHE A 22 3.30 -6.77 0.09
N LEU A 23 4.45 -6.16 0.41
CA LEU A 23 5.73 -6.86 0.55
C LEU A 23 5.70 -7.82 1.73
N TRP A 24 5.28 -7.34 2.89
CA TRP A 24 5.15 -8.17 4.08
C TRP A 24 4.17 -9.32 3.84
N LEU A 25 2.99 -9.04 3.25
CA LEU A 25 1.99 -10.07 2.97
C LEU A 25 2.48 -11.12 1.97
N SER A 26 3.24 -10.68 0.95
CA SER A 26 3.88 -11.56 -0.02
C SER A 26 4.86 -12.52 0.66
N GLY A 27 5.68 -12.01 1.59
CA GLY A 27 6.60 -12.84 2.38
C GLY A 27 5.88 -13.80 3.33
N GLN A 28 4.85 -13.34 4.05
CA GLN A 28 4.12 -14.16 5.01
C GLN A 28 3.33 -15.30 4.38
N LEU A 29 2.68 -15.05 3.25
CA LEU A 29 1.86 -16.05 2.56
C LEU A 29 2.66 -16.81 1.49
N ASN A 30 3.93 -16.47 1.27
CA ASN A 30 4.77 -16.99 0.19
C ASN A 30 4.08 -16.93 -1.18
N VAL A 31 3.46 -15.77 -1.49
CA VAL A 31 2.76 -15.52 -2.76
C VAL A 31 3.44 -14.41 -3.54
N HIS A 32 3.28 -14.40 -4.86
CA HIS A 32 3.81 -13.33 -5.70
C HIS A 32 3.26 -11.95 -5.30
N VAL A 33 4.07 -10.89 -5.43
CA VAL A 33 3.71 -9.53 -5.00
C VAL A 33 2.40 -9.01 -5.60
N ASN A 34 2.10 -9.33 -6.86
CA ASN A 34 0.83 -8.94 -7.47
C ASN A 34 -0.36 -9.67 -6.83
N LYS A 35 -0.18 -10.92 -6.39
CA LYS A 35 -1.23 -11.64 -5.68
C LYS A 35 -1.45 -11.05 -4.29
N ALA A 36 -0.38 -10.67 -3.60
CA ALA A 36 -0.49 -9.95 -2.33
C ALA A 36 -1.23 -8.61 -2.48
N LYS A 37 -0.99 -7.85 -3.56
CA LYS A 37 -1.73 -6.62 -3.87
C LYS A 37 -3.23 -6.87 -4.06
N GLU A 38 -3.61 -7.94 -4.77
CA GLU A 38 -5.01 -8.33 -4.94
C GLU A 38 -5.65 -8.71 -3.60
N LEU A 39 -4.95 -9.48 -2.75
CA LEU A 39 -5.44 -9.89 -1.45
C LEU A 39 -5.64 -8.68 -0.51
N LEU A 40 -4.69 -7.75 -0.47
CA LEU A 40 -4.83 -6.49 0.29
C LEU A 40 -5.99 -5.65 -0.22
N LYS A 41 -6.18 -5.57 -1.53
CA LYS A 41 -7.33 -4.89 -2.13
C LYS A 41 -8.64 -5.53 -1.71
N GLN A 42 -8.75 -6.85 -1.78
CA GLN A 42 -9.95 -7.58 -1.36
C GLN A 42 -10.21 -7.36 0.14
N TYR A 43 -9.21 -7.53 0.99
CA TYR A 43 -9.31 -7.31 2.43
C TYR A 43 -9.76 -5.89 2.77
N TYR A 44 -9.24 -4.89 2.07
CA TYR A 44 -9.64 -3.50 2.26
C TYR A 44 -11.12 -3.27 1.91
N ILE A 45 -11.56 -3.78 0.76
CA ILE A 45 -12.95 -3.65 0.30
C ILE A 45 -13.91 -4.32 1.28
N ASP A 46 -13.57 -5.51 1.79
CA ASP A 46 -14.41 -6.26 2.71
C ASP A 46 -14.67 -5.48 4.01
N HIS A 47 -13.72 -4.63 4.45
CA HIS A 47 -13.81 -3.83 5.68
C HIS A 47 -14.23 -2.36 5.45
N LEU A 48 -14.53 -1.94 4.21
CA LEU A 48 -15.02 -0.59 3.93
C LEU A 48 -16.32 -0.27 4.68
N SER A 49 -17.15 -1.29 4.92
CA SER A 49 -18.42 -1.16 5.64
C SER A 49 -18.23 -0.94 7.15
N GLU A 50 -17.17 -1.51 7.73
CA GLU A 50 -16.88 -1.45 9.16
C GLU A 50 -16.08 -0.19 9.57
N LYS A 51 -15.43 0.48 8.60
CA LYS A 51 -14.60 1.69 8.80
C LYS A 51 -13.55 1.58 9.91
N ASN A 52 -13.11 0.36 10.20
CA ASN A 52 -12.15 0.03 11.24
C ASN A 52 -10.70 -0.02 10.74
N ILE A 53 -10.50 0.13 9.43
CA ILE A 53 -9.18 0.15 8.80
C ILE A 53 -8.99 1.36 7.90
N THR A 54 -7.74 1.72 7.69
CA THR A 54 -7.30 2.74 6.75
C THR A 54 -6.29 2.15 5.78
N ALA A 55 -6.25 2.65 4.55
CA ALA A 55 -5.31 2.23 3.54
C ALA A 55 -4.44 3.39 3.06
N VAL A 56 -3.19 3.07 2.72
CA VAL A 56 -2.29 3.92 1.95
C VAL A 56 -2.21 3.36 0.55
N PHE A 57 -2.40 4.22 -0.45
CA PHE A 57 -2.32 3.89 -1.85
C PHE A 57 -1.00 4.38 -2.43
N TYR A 58 -0.40 3.53 -3.24
CA TYR A 58 0.69 3.87 -4.13
C TYR A 58 0.10 4.37 -5.45
N LEU A 59 0.51 5.56 -5.87
CA LEU A 59 0.18 6.14 -7.16
C LEU A 59 1.48 6.57 -7.87
N SER A 60 1.70 6.09 -9.08
CA SER A 60 2.80 6.53 -9.93
C SER A 60 2.32 6.95 -11.31
N GLY A 61 2.99 7.95 -11.87
CA GLY A 61 2.65 8.46 -13.19
C GLY A 61 3.60 9.53 -13.69
N TYR A 62 3.43 9.90 -14.94
CA TYR A 62 4.19 10.97 -15.57
C TYR A 62 3.45 12.30 -15.53
N LYS A 63 4.23 13.36 -15.33
CA LYS A 63 3.81 14.75 -15.55
C LYS A 63 4.66 15.34 -16.65
N TYR A 64 4.04 15.67 -17.77
CA TYR A 64 4.69 16.30 -18.90
C TYR A 64 4.97 17.78 -18.59
N LEU A 65 6.17 18.22 -18.94
CA LEU A 65 6.63 19.59 -18.79
C LEU A 65 6.74 20.23 -20.18
N GLY A 66 6.04 21.35 -20.36
CA GLY A 66 6.02 22.10 -21.62
C GLY A 66 5.05 21.54 -22.67
N VAL A 67 5.04 22.19 -23.84
CA VAL A 67 3.97 22.06 -24.84
C VAL A 67 4.06 20.76 -25.67
N HIS A 68 5.26 20.16 -25.77
CA HIS A 68 5.50 19.03 -26.68
C HIS A 68 5.69 17.66 -26.01
N ARG A 69 5.42 17.52 -24.70
CA ARG A 69 5.63 16.27 -23.93
C ARG A 69 7.05 15.67 -24.02
N VAL A 70 8.03 16.45 -24.48
CA VAL A 70 9.42 16.01 -24.65
C VAL A 70 10.11 15.85 -23.29
N ASN A 71 9.76 16.70 -22.34
CA ASN A 71 10.21 16.59 -20.96
C ASN A 71 9.09 16.00 -20.12
N TRP A 72 9.42 15.01 -19.30
CA TRP A 72 8.51 14.42 -18.34
C TRP A 72 9.25 14.14 -17.04
N ILE A 73 8.49 14.14 -15.95
CA ILE A 73 8.97 13.72 -14.65
C ILE A 73 8.10 12.56 -14.16
N LEU A 74 8.76 11.53 -13.63
CA LEU A 74 8.09 10.48 -12.88
C LEU A 74 7.74 11.02 -11.49
N ARG A 75 6.46 10.97 -11.13
CA ARG A 75 6.02 11.27 -9.77
C ARG A 75 5.46 10.01 -9.13
N ILE A 76 5.79 9.86 -7.85
CA ILE A 76 5.32 8.76 -7.01
C ILE A 76 4.71 9.39 -5.77
N PHE A 77 3.50 8.96 -5.43
CA PHE A 77 2.76 9.42 -4.28
C PHE A 77 2.34 8.23 -3.42
N HIS A 78 2.36 8.46 -2.10
CA HIS A 78 1.71 7.62 -1.12
C HIS A 78 0.62 8.45 -0.46
N ALA A 79 -0.64 8.03 -0.59
CA ALA A 79 -1.76 8.86 -0.17
C ALA A 79 -2.93 8.04 0.37
N ARG A 80 -3.77 8.70 1.18
CA ARG A 80 -5.09 8.17 1.56
C ARG A 80 -6.05 8.27 0.39
N GLU A 81 -7.10 7.45 0.43
CA GLU A 81 -8.14 7.39 -0.60
C GLU A 81 -8.71 8.78 -0.95
N GLU A 82 -9.01 9.59 0.07
CA GLU A 82 -9.57 10.94 -0.07
C GLU A 82 -8.72 11.92 -0.89
N HIS A 83 -7.40 11.69 -1.00
CA HIS A 83 -6.49 12.53 -1.76
C HIS A 83 -6.14 11.96 -3.13
N LEU A 84 -6.59 10.73 -3.45
CA LEU A 84 -6.20 10.06 -4.69
C LEU A 84 -6.67 10.81 -5.93
N ASP A 85 -7.91 11.28 -5.96
CA ASP A 85 -8.46 11.92 -7.15
C ASP A 85 -7.77 13.27 -7.43
N LEU A 86 -7.44 14.00 -6.36
CA LEU A 86 -6.61 15.20 -6.47
C LEU A 86 -5.21 14.86 -7.01
N LEU A 87 -4.54 13.83 -6.50
CA LEU A 87 -3.19 13.49 -6.95
C LEU A 87 -3.16 12.93 -8.38
N LYS A 88 -4.20 12.18 -8.77
CA LYS A 88 -4.38 11.71 -10.15
C LYS A 88 -4.52 12.89 -11.11
N SER A 89 -5.23 13.96 -10.73
CA SER A 89 -5.38 15.15 -11.59
C SER A 89 -4.06 15.91 -11.80
N HIS A 90 -3.05 15.70 -10.96
CA HIS A 90 -1.72 16.29 -11.13
C HIS A 90 -0.84 15.52 -12.12
N LEU A 91 -1.25 14.32 -12.52
CA LEU A 91 -0.53 13.46 -13.48
C LEU A 91 -1.22 13.56 -14.84
N ASP A 92 -0.43 13.51 -15.90
CA ASP A 92 -0.97 13.45 -17.26
C ASP A 92 -1.14 11.99 -17.74
N GLU A 93 -0.37 11.07 -17.16
CA GLU A 93 -0.44 9.64 -17.43
C GLU A 93 -0.23 8.85 -16.14
N ILE A 94 -1.13 7.93 -15.84
CA ILE A 94 -1.07 7.07 -14.65
C ILE A 94 -0.46 5.73 -15.05
N LEU A 95 0.63 5.35 -14.39
CA LEU A 95 1.31 4.06 -14.60
C LEU A 95 0.82 2.99 -13.64
N SER A 96 0.60 3.35 -12.37
CA SER A 96 0.14 2.40 -11.37
C SER A 96 -0.65 3.08 -10.27
N CYS A 97 -1.73 2.43 -9.84
CA CYS A 97 -2.51 2.82 -8.67
C CYS A 97 -2.95 1.55 -7.93
N HIS A 98 -2.41 1.30 -6.74
CA HIS A 98 -2.74 0.12 -5.94
C HIS A 98 -2.57 0.38 -4.44
N ILE A 99 -3.15 -0.49 -3.61
CA ILE A 99 -2.95 -0.42 -2.16
C ILE A 99 -1.51 -0.79 -1.84
N TYR A 100 -0.84 0.10 -1.11
CA TYR A 100 0.48 -0.11 -0.56
C TYR A 100 0.41 -0.81 0.79
N SER A 101 -0.40 -0.26 1.71
CA SER A 101 -0.59 -0.83 3.04
C SER A 101 -2.01 -0.67 3.58
N VAL A 102 -2.35 -1.51 4.55
CA VAL A 102 -3.56 -1.43 5.36
C VAL A 102 -3.18 -1.41 6.85
N GLN A 103 -3.88 -0.60 7.66
CA GLN A 103 -3.69 -0.55 9.11
C GLN A 103 -4.97 -0.16 9.86
N CYS A 104 -5.12 -0.62 11.12
CA CYS A 104 -6.30 -0.34 11.95
C CYS A 104 -6.36 1.09 12.52
N CYS A 105 -5.24 1.81 12.52
CA CYS A 105 -5.14 3.17 13.04
C CYS A 105 -4.61 4.10 11.95
N PRO A 106 -5.17 5.31 11.78
CA PRO A 106 -4.62 6.29 10.85
C PRO A 106 -3.17 6.60 11.21
N LEU A 107 -2.29 6.52 10.21
CA LEU A 107 -0.87 6.79 10.38
C LEU A 107 -0.65 8.23 10.87
N LYS A 108 0.21 8.37 11.88
CA LYS A 108 0.70 9.68 12.33
C LYS A 108 1.73 10.27 11.36
N ASP A 109 2.49 9.42 10.67
CA ASP A 109 3.52 9.82 9.71
C ASP A 109 3.76 8.70 8.68
N ILE A 110 4.04 9.09 7.43
CA ILE A 110 4.43 8.20 6.32
C ILE A 110 5.78 7.52 6.55
N CYS A 111 6.62 8.03 7.45
CA CYS A 111 7.90 7.41 7.81
C CYS A 111 7.75 5.96 8.35
N GLY A 112 6.58 5.61 8.91
CA GLY A 112 6.27 4.24 9.33
C GLY A 112 6.25 3.22 8.19
N LEU A 113 5.94 3.66 6.95
CA LEU A 113 5.95 2.81 5.75
C LEU A 113 7.33 2.18 5.52
N PHE A 114 8.38 2.98 5.65
CA PHE A 114 9.76 2.56 5.38
C PHE A 114 10.30 1.59 6.43
N ALA A 115 9.95 1.78 7.71
CA ALA A 115 10.40 0.91 8.79
C ALA A 115 9.83 -0.51 8.67
N SER A 116 8.54 -0.63 8.29
CA SER A 116 7.88 -1.93 8.12
C SER A 116 8.46 -2.74 6.95
N ASP A 117 8.84 -2.06 5.86
CA ASP A 117 9.46 -2.72 4.72
C ASP A 117 10.93 -3.09 4.98
N MET A 118 11.71 -2.24 5.68
CA MET A 118 13.08 -2.59 6.06
C MET A 118 13.15 -3.85 6.93
N GLN A 119 12.21 -4.02 7.86
CA GLN A 119 12.14 -5.20 8.71
C GLN A 119 11.75 -6.48 7.95
N SER A 120 11.07 -6.32 6.81
CA SER A 120 10.68 -7.43 5.93
C SER A 120 11.78 -7.83 4.95
N VAL A 121 12.63 -6.87 4.54
CA VAL A 121 13.75 -7.07 3.59
C VAL A 121 15.04 -7.51 4.29
N MET A 122 15.26 -7.04 5.51
CA MET A 122 16.43 -7.37 6.34
C MET A 122 15.92 -8.04 7.63
N PRO A 123 15.66 -9.35 7.64
CA PRO A 123 15.50 -10.06 8.90
C PRO A 123 16.79 -9.83 9.69
N SER A 124 16.67 -9.37 10.92
CA SER A 124 17.78 -9.18 11.84
C SER A 124 18.69 -10.41 11.81
N ASN A 125 19.92 -10.24 11.32
CA ASN A 125 20.98 -11.22 11.53
C ASN A 125 21.15 -11.35 13.05
N GLU A 126 20.62 -12.43 13.62
CA GLU A 126 21.04 -12.91 14.92
C GLU A 126 22.52 -13.28 14.80
N TYR A 127 23.37 -12.51 15.46
CA TYR A 127 24.76 -12.85 15.80
C TYR A 127 24.83 -13.13 17.29
#